data_AF-A0A354BQW7-F1
#
_entry.id   AF-A0A354BQW7-F1
#
_cell.length_a   1.000
_cell.length_b   1.000
_cell.length_c   1.000
_cell.angle_alpha   90.00
_cell.angle_beta   90.00
_cell.angle_gamma   90.00
#
_symmetry.space_group_name_H-M   'P 1'
#
loop_
_entity.id
_entity.type
_entity.pdbx_description
1 polymer ?
#
loop_
_entity_poly.entity_id
_entity_poly.type
_entity_poly.pdbx_seq_one_letter_code
_entity_poly.pdbx_strand_id
1 'polypeptide(L)'
;ESLYFRSFGERGLLSREEEILIAKRVDQGTRRIRAALRQATRTLLKARRIPACAESAKLLLSVRRLSGLSATALDSAEKALNTVLHPSSADLHPPASLAKPLEIVLGEIRTARVILEQGKDELVRCNLRLVVDVAKHYTGRGLSLLDLVQEGNIGLM
;
A
#
# COMPACT_ATOMS: atom_id res chain seq x y z
N GLU A 1 -22.97 24.03 -7.64
CA GLU A 1 -21.79 23.32 -7.10
C GLU A 1 -21.66 21.96 -7.74
N SER A 2 -20.52 21.68 -8.36
CA SER A 2 -20.23 20.39 -9.01
C SER A 2 -20.33 19.24 -8.00
N LEU A 3 -20.85 18.08 -8.42
CA LEU A 3 -20.98 16.85 -7.61
C LEU A 3 -19.72 16.50 -6.79
N TYR A 4 -18.54 16.88 -7.30
CA TYR A 4 -17.25 16.78 -6.63
C TYR A 4 -17.28 17.39 -5.20
N PHE A 5 -17.72 18.64 -5.04
CA PHE A 5 -17.66 19.36 -3.76
C PHE A 5 -18.67 18.87 -2.72
N ARG A 6 -19.84 18.35 -3.13
CA ARG A 6 -20.83 17.81 -2.19
C ARG A 6 -20.29 16.62 -1.39
N SER A 7 -19.53 15.74 -2.04
CA SER A 7 -18.95 14.56 -1.38
C SER A 7 -17.84 14.88 -0.36
N PHE A 8 -17.18 16.03 -0.50
CA PHE A 8 -16.10 16.47 0.40
C PHE A 8 -16.58 17.38 1.53
N GLY A 9 -17.75 18.03 1.41
CA GLY A 9 -18.28 18.97 2.40
C GLY A 9 -19.08 18.35 3.56
N GLU A 10 -19.53 17.10 3.47
CA GLU A 10 -20.43 16.47 4.47
C GLU A 10 -19.73 15.93 5.73
N ARG A 11 -18.39 15.80 5.75
CA ARG A 11 -17.63 15.41 6.95
C ARG A 11 -16.50 16.41 7.20
N GLY A 12 -16.35 16.83 8.45
CA GLY A 12 -15.30 17.77 8.88
C GLY A 12 -13.87 17.27 8.64
N LEU A 13 -12.91 18.17 8.77
CA LEU A 13 -11.48 17.83 8.82
C LEU A 13 -11.21 16.83 9.95
N LEU A 14 -10.16 16.02 9.81
CA LEU A 14 -9.75 15.14 10.89
C LEU A 14 -9.30 15.95 12.09
N SER A 15 -9.66 15.48 13.27
CA SER A 15 -8.98 15.84 14.49
C SER A 15 -7.57 15.24 14.52
N ARG A 16 -6.67 15.86 15.29
CA ARG A 16 -5.32 15.35 15.54
C ARG A 16 -5.32 13.89 16.03
N GLU A 17 -6.33 13.50 16.81
CA GLU A 17 -6.45 12.12 17.31
C GLU A 17 -6.78 11.13 16.20
N GLU A 18 -7.67 11.49 15.27
CA GLU A 18 -8.01 10.67 14.11
C GLU A 18 -6.84 10.54 13.14
N GLU A 19 -6.09 11.62 12.90
CA GLU A 19 -4.85 11.58 12.09
C GLU A 19 -3.83 10.61 12.67
N ILE A 20 -3.60 10.67 13.99
CA ILE A 20 -2.70 9.74 14.69
C ILE A 20 -3.19 8.30 14.56
N LEU A 21 -4.51 8.07 14.67
CA LEU A 21 -5.08 6.73 14.55
C LEU A 21 -4.87 6.15 13.14
N ILE A 22 -5.11 6.94 12.11
CA ILE A 22 -4.91 6.52 10.71
C ILE A 22 -3.42 6.27 10.45
N ALA A 23 -2.54 7.16 10.90
CA ALA A 23 -1.09 6.98 10.78
C ALA A 23 -0.62 5.69 11.47
N LYS A 24 -1.14 5.37 12.66
CA LYS A 24 -0.87 4.11 13.36
C LYS A 24 -1.33 2.89 12.56
N ARG A 25 -2.51 2.94 11.94
CA ARG A 25 -3.02 1.85 11.07
C ARG A 25 -2.13 1.64 9.85
N VAL A 26 -1.69 2.72 9.19
CA VAL A 26 -0.76 2.67 8.04
C VAL A 26 0.59 2.08 8.45
N ASP A 27 1.15 2.51 9.59
CA ASP A 27 2.41 1.95 10.11
C ASP A 27 2.25 0.46 10.46
N GLN A 28 1.16 0.08 11.14
CA GLN A 28 0.88 -1.31 11.49
C GLN A 28 0.77 -2.20 10.23
N GLY A 29 0.02 -1.77 9.22
CA GLY A 29 -0.09 -2.47 7.93
C GLY A 29 1.28 -2.65 7.28
N THR A 30 2.06 -1.57 7.21
CA THR A 30 3.42 -1.58 6.64
C THR A 30 4.35 -2.54 7.39
N ARG A 31 4.35 -2.53 8.72
CA ARG A 31 5.19 -3.42 9.55
C ARG A 31 4.81 -4.88 9.36
N ARG A 32 3.52 -5.20 9.32
CA ARG A 32 3.02 -6.57 9.07
C ARG A 32 3.47 -7.08 7.71
N ILE A 33 3.34 -6.26 6.65
CA ILE A 33 3.81 -6.64 5.32
C ILE A 33 5.33 -6.85 5.32
N ARG A 34 6.12 -5.96 5.93
CA ARG A 34 7.58 -6.11 6.00
C ARG A 34 8.00 -7.38 6.75
N ALA A 35 7.30 -7.74 7.82
CA ALA A 35 7.54 -8.97 8.57
C ALA A 35 7.22 -10.21 7.72
N ALA A 36 6.07 -10.21 7.04
CA ALA A 36 5.64 -11.27 6.14
C ALA A 36 6.62 -11.44 4.97
N LEU A 37 7.02 -10.35 4.29
CA LEU A 37 8.05 -10.37 3.24
C LEU A 37 9.38 -10.94 3.72
N ARG A 38 9.80 -10.61 4.94
CA ARG A 38 11.01 -11.17 5.56
C ARG A 38 10.88 -12.67 5.77
N GLN A 39 9.73 -13.14 6.26
CA GLN A 39 9.46 -14.56 6.47
C GLN A 39 9.44 -15.31 5.14
N ALA A 40 8.70 -14.83 4.14
CA ALA A 40 8.70 -15.39 2.78
C ALA A 40 10.10 -15.49 2.20
N THR A 41 10.89 -14.41 2.27
CA THR A 41 12.28 -14.41 1.79
C THR A 41 13.11 -15.50 2.46
N ARG A 42 13.02 -15.64 3.80
CA ARG A 42 13.74 -16.70 4.53
C ARG A 42 13.32 -18.09 4.08
N THR A 43 12.02 -18.31 3.86
CA THR A 43 11.49 -19.58 3.37
C THR A 43 11.99 -19.90 1.97
N LEU A 44 11.94 -18.93 1.04
CA LEU A 44 12.42 -19.11 -0.33
C LEU A 44 13.92 -19.40 -0.40
N LEU A 45 14.72 -18.74 0.44
CA LEU A 45 16.17 -18.97 0.50
C LEU A 45 16.55 -20.40 0.92
N LYS A 46 15.68 -21.13 1.64
CA LYS A 46 15.90 -22.55 1.96
C LYS A 46 15.92 -23.43 0.70
N ALA A 47 15.23 -23.01 -0.37
CA ALA A 47 15.20 -23.69 -1.66
C ALA A 47 15.83 -22.86 -2.78
N ARG A 48 16.89 -22.10 -2.49
CA ARG A 48 17.62 -21.26 -3.47
C ARG A 48 18.16 -22.01 -4.69
N ARG A 49 18.18 -23.35 -4.68
CA ARG A 49 18.55 -24.19 -5.83
C ARG A 49 17.49 -24.16 -6.93
N ILE A 50 16.24 -23.84 -6.59
CA ILE A 50 15.14 -23.66 -7.55
C ILE A 50 15.23 -22.20 -8.07
N PRO A 51 15.41 -21.97 -9.38
CA PRO A 51 15.58 -20.63 -9.94
C PRO A 51 14.43 -19.68 -9.58
N ALA A 52 13.19 -20.16 -9.66
CA ALA A 52 12.00 -19.38 -9.29
C ALA A 52 12.06 -18.88 -7.82
N CYS A 53 12.52 -19.72 -6.89
CA CYS A 53 12.67 -19.33 -5.49
C CYS A 53 13.78 -18.27 -5.29
N ALA A 54 14.90 -18.40 -6.01
CA ALA A 54 16.00 -17.44 -5.92
C ALA A 54 15.61 -16.07 -6.47
N GLU A 55 14.98 -16.02 -7.64
CA GLU A 55 14.51 -14.76 -8.26
C GLU A 55 13.42 -14.11 -7.42
N SER A 56 12.43 -14.88 -6.95
CA SER A 56 11.40 -14.35 -6.06
C SER A 56 12.01 -13.82 -4.77
N ALA A 57 12.97 -14.50 -4.14
CA ALA A 57 13.64 -13.99 -2.94
C ALA A 57 14.37 -12.66 -3.19
N LYS A 58 15.02 -12.50 -4.34
CA LYS A 58 15.70 -11.25 -4.73
C LYS A 58 14.71 -10.10 -4.89
N LEU A 59 13.57 -10.35 -5.53
CA LEU A 59 12.49 -9.38 -5.68
C LEU A 59 11.89 -9.00 -4.31
N LEU A 60 11.59 -9.96 -3.44
CA LEU A 60 11.06 -9.63 -2.11
C LEU A 60 12.05 -8.80 -1.28
N LEU A 61 13.36 -9.03 -1.44
CA LEU A 61 14.39 -8.20 -0.81
C LEU A 61 14.40 -6.76 -1.34
N SER A 62 14.21 -6.55 -2.64
CA SER A 62 14.15 -5.19 -3.21
C SER A 62 12.90 -4.46 -2.73
N VAL A 63 11.72 -5.10 -2.77
CA VAL A 63 10.46 -4.53 -2.27
C VAL A 63 10.55 -4.16 -0.79
N ARG A 64 11.17 -5.01 0.04
CA ARG A 64 11.31 -4.75 1.48
C ARG A 64 12.19 -3.53 1.79
N ARG A 65 13.14 -3.19 0.91
CA ARG A 65 14.08 -2.07 1.09
C ARG A 65 13.49 -0.72 0.69
N LEU A 66 12.33 -0.70 0.04
CA LEU A 66 11.66 0.55 -0.33
C LEU A 66 11.25 1.33 0.93
N SER A 67 11.39 2.66 0.84
CA SER A 67 11.00 3.60 1.90
C SER A 67 9.51 3.46 2.25
N GLY A 68 8.67 3.35 1.21
CA GLY A 68 7.26 2.99 1.29
C GLY A 68 6.91 1.78 0.42
N LEU A 69 5.82 1.11 0.76
CA LEU A 69 5.29 0.00 -0.02
C LEU A 69 4.24 0.55 -1.00
N SER A 70 4.59 0.67 -2.28
CA SER A 70 3.64 1.04 -3.34
C SER A 70 2.76 -0.15 -3.73
N ALA A 71 1.57 0.12 -4.27
CA ALA A 71 0.68 -0.92 -4.79
C ALA A 71 1.40 -1.79 -5.84
N THR A 72 2.14 -1.17 -6.76
CA THR A 72 2.90 -1.87 -7.82
C THR A 72 4.01 -2.77 -7.27
N ALA A 73 4.69 -2.35 -6.19
CA ALA A 73 5.71 -3.16 -5.54
C ALA A 73 5.09 -4.37 -4.81
N LEU A 74 3.93 -4.18 -4.17
CA LEU A 74 3.19 -5.26 -3.53
C LEU A 74 2.63 -6.24 -4.55
N ASP A 75 2.10 -5.76 -5.68
CA ASP A 75 1.65 -6.62 -6.79
C ASP A 75 2.79 -7.48 -7.32
N SER A 76 3.98 -6.89 -7.47
CA SER A 76 5.17 -7.61 -7.91
C SER A 76 5.58 -8.69 -6.90
N ALA A 77 5.53 -8.39 -5.61
CA ALA A 77 5.80 -9.35 -4.54
C ALA A 77 4.78 -10.50 -4.50
N GLU A 78 3.49 -10.20 -4.61
CA GLU A 78 2.43 -11.21 -4.67
C GLU A 78 2.57 -12.09 -5.91
N LYS A 79 2.82 -11.50 -7.09
CA LYS A 79 3.07 -12.26 -8.32
C LYS A 79 4.26 -13.20 -8.16
N ALA A 80 5.37 -12.73 -7.59
CA ALA A 80 6.56 -13.54 -7.35
C ALA A 80 6.32 -14.70 -6.36
N LEU A 81 5.40 -14.55 -5.41
CA LEU A 81 5.00 -15.64 -4.52
C LEU A 81 4.08 -16.64 -5.23
N ASN A 82 3.12 -16.15 -6.02
CA ASN A 82 2.21 -17.02 -6.77
C ASN A 82 2.93 -17.83 -7.85
N THR A 83 3.96 -17.29 -8.51
CA THR A 83 4.76 -18.05 -9.49
C THR A 83 5.49 -19.23 -8.85
N VAL A 84 5.85 -19.13 -7.56
CA VAL A 84 6.47 -20.22 -6.81
C VAL A 84 5.41 -21.22 -6.33
N LEU A 85 4.25 -20.75 -5.88
CA LEU A 85 3.16 -21.60 -5.37
C LEU A 85 2.42 -22.37 -6.48
N HIS A 86 2.30 -21.76 -7.66
CA HIS A 86 1.58 -22.30 -8.82
C HIS A 86 2.49 -22.29 -10.05
N PRO A 87 3.53 -23.13 -10.09
CA PRO A 87 4.44 -23.19 -11.24
C PRO A 87 3.73 -23.78 -12.46
N SER A 88 3.99 -23.23 -13.64
CA SER A 88 3.39 -23.68 -14.90
C SER A 88 3.89 -25.06 -15.38
N SER A 89 4.89 -25.64 -14.72
CA SER A 89 5.47 -26.95 -15.03
C SER A 89 5.58 -27.82 -13.77
N ALA A 90 5.27 -29.11 -13.93
CA ALA A 90 5.19 -30.07 -12.82
C ALA A 90 6.52 -30.23 -12.06
N ASP A 91 7.66 -30.17 -12.76
CA ASP A 91 9.00 -30.41 -12.20
C ASP A 91 9.52 -29.27 -11.29
N LEU A 92 8.79 -28.16 -11.20
CA LEU A 92 9.16 -27.00 -10.37
C LEU A 92 8.28 -26.83 -9.13
N HIS A 93 7.40 -27.80 -8.82
CA HIS A 93 6.58 -27.71 -7.62
C HIS A 93 7.44 -27.65 -6.36
N PRO A 94 7.30 -26.60 -5.54
CA PRO A 94 8.01 -26.55 -4.28
C PRO A 94 7.50 -27.71 -3.40
N PRO A 95 8.36 -28.34 -2.59
CA PRO A 95 7.92 -29.31 -1.61
C PRO A 95 6.85 -28.71 -0.70
N ALA A 96 5.88 -29.53 -0.26
CA ALA A 96 4.76 -29.10 0.57
C ALA A 96 5.20 -28.35 1.86
N SER A 97 6.40 -28.68 2.36
CA SER A 97 7.05 -28.00 3.49
C SER A 97 7.38 -26.52 3.24
N LEU A 98 7.45 -26.08 1.99
CA LEU A 98 7.66 -24.70 1.57
C LEU A 98 6.36 -24.04 1.11
N ALA A 99 5.51 -24.78 0.38
CA ALA A 99 4.25 -24.26 -0.13
C ALA A 99 3.34 -23.74 1.00
N LYS A 100 3.09 -24.57 2.03
CA LYS A 100 2.17 -24.21 3.12
C LYS A 100 2.60 -22.98 3.92
N PRO A 101 3.88 -22.82 4.33
CA PRO A 101 4.33 -21.57 4.94
C PRO A 101 4.22 -20.35 4.02
N LEU A 102 4.46 -20.50 2.71
CA LEU A 102 4.36 -19.40 1.76
C LEU A 102 2.91 -18.97 1.51
N GLU A 103 1.96 -19.90 1.47
CA GLU A 103 0.52 -19.61 1.39
C GLU A 103 0.04 -18.80 2.59
N ILE A 104 0.43 -19.20 3.80
CA ILE A 104 0.09 -18.48 5.03
C ILE A 104 0.63 -17.04 4.95
N VAL A 105 1.90 -16.88 4.58
CA VAL A 105 2.54 -15.57 4.47
C VAL A 105 1.90 -14.71 3.37
N LEU A 106 1.51 -15.30 2.25
CA LEU A 106 0.80 -14.58 1.19
C LEU A 106 -0.56 -14.08 1.67
N GLY A 107 -1.29 -14.88 2.45
CA GLY A 107 -2.53 -14.46 3.11
C GLY A 107 -2.32 -13.29 4.09
N GLU A 108 -1.24 -13.33 4.87
CA GLU A 108 -0.86 -12.22 5.76
C GLU A 108 -0.53 -10.94 5.00
N ILE A 109 0.18 -11.04 3.87
CA ILE A 109 0.49 -9.88 3.01
C ILE A 109 -0.80 -9.26 2.48
N ARG A 110 -1.72 -10.07 1.95
CA ARG A 110 -3.00 -9.60 1.39
C ARG A 110 -3.86 -8.90 2.44
N THR A 111 -4.01 -9.50 3.61
CA THR A 111 -4.81 -8.91 4.71
C THR A 111 -4.17 -7.62 5.23
N ALA A 112 -2.85 -7.57 5.40
CA ALA A 112 -2.16 -6.36 5.83
C ALA A 112 -2.16 -5.25 4.76
N ARG A 113 -2.14 -5.62 3.48
CA ARG A 113 -2.28 -4.69 2.35
C ARG A 113 -3.62 -3.97 2.37
N VAL A 114 -4.72 -4.67 2.63
CA VAL A 114 -6.05 -4.04 2.75
C VAL A 114 -6.05 -2.95 3.82
N ILE A 115 -5.47 -3.23 4.99
CA ILE A 115 -5.36 -2.26 6.09
C ILE A 115 -4.52 -1.05 5.67
N LEU A 116 -3.39 -1.30 4.99
CA LEU A 116 -2.49 -0.26 4.50
C LEU A 116 -3.19 0.67 3.49
N GLU A 117 -3.82 0.11 2.47
CA GLU A 117 -4.49 0.89 1.41
C GLU A 117 -5.67 1.68 1.98
N GLN A 118 -6.49 1.08 2.84
CA GLN A 118 -7.59 1.79 3.50
C GLN A 118 -7.09 2.98 4.32
N GLY A 119 -5.99 2.81 5.06
CA GLY A 119 -5.40 3.90 5.84
C GLY A 119 -4.83 5.01 4.96
N LYS A 120 -4.19 4.66 3.83
CA LYS A 120 -3.69 5.63 2.86
C LYS A 120 -4.83 6.40 2.18
N ASP A 121 -5.88 5.70 1.75
CA ASP A 121 -7.06 6.33 1.13
C ASP A 121 -7.72 7.32 2.08
N GLU A 122 -7.78 6.98 3.37
CA GLU A 122 -8.32 7.87 4.39
C GLU A 122 -7.45 9.12 4.58
N LEU A 123 -6.11 8.98 4.66
CA LEU A 123 -5.20 10.12 4.69
C LEU A 123 -5.33 11.02 3.46
N VAL A 124 -5.39 10.43 2.26
CA VAL A 124 -5.51 11.17 1.01
C VAL A 124 -6.82 11.96 0.97
N ARG A 125 -7.95 11.32 1.32
CA ARG A 125 -9.26 12.01 1.37
C ARG A 125 -9.25 13.19 2.33
N CYS A 126 -8.57 13.06 3.47
CA CYS A 126 -8.50 14.12 4.47
C CYS A 126 -7.59 15.27 4.05
N ASN A 127 -6.46 14.97 3.42
CA ASN A 127 -5.58 15.99 2.85
C ASN A 127 -6.27 16.76 1.70
N LEU A 128 -7.04 16.08 0.84
CA LEU A 128 -7.83 16.72 -0.20
C LEU A 128 -8.92 17.65 0.39
N ARG A 129 -9.52 17.29 1.52
CA ARG A 129 -10.46 18.17 2.24
C ARG A 129 -9.78 19.38 2.84
N LEU A 130 -8.57 19.22 3.40
CA LEU A 130 -7.77 20.34 3.91
C LEU A 130 -7.47 21.34 2.79
N VAL A 131 -7.09 20.88 1.61
CA VAL A 131 -6.88 21.76 0.45
C VAL A 131 -8.14 22.53 0.10
N VAL A 132 -9.28 21.87 0.03
CA VAL A 132 -10.56 22.53 -0.26
C VAL A 132 -10.93 23.55 0.83
N ASP A 133 -10.72 23.23 2.10
CA ASP A 133 -10.99 24.12 3.22
C ASP A 133 -10.09 25.37 3.20
N VAL A 134 -8.79 25.19 2.99
CA VAL A 134 -7.85 26.30 2.81
C VAL A 134 -8.23 27.13 1.59
N ALA A 135 -8.49 26.52 0.43
CA ALA A 135 -8.87 27.21 -0.80
C ALA A 135 -10.12 28.08 -0.66
N LYS A 136 -11.12 27.67 0.14
CA LYS A 136 -12.32 28.48 0.43
C LYS A 136 -11.98 29.85 1.03
N HIS A 137 -10.96 29.94 1.88
CA HIS A 137 -10.53 31.18 2.51
C HIS A 137 -9.82 32.17 1.55
N TYR A 138 -9.45 31.71 0.35
CA TYR A 138 -8.81 32.53 -0.69
C TYR A 138 -9.74 32.84 -1.87
N THR A 139 -11.02 32.45 -1.79
CA THR A 139 -12.03 32.80 -2.79
C THR A 139 -12.25 34.31 -2.88
N GLY A 140 -12.64 34.81 -4.05
CA GLY A 140 -12.90 36.24 -4.28
C GLY A 140 -11.65 37.11 -4.49
N ARG A 141 -10.46 36.50 -4.62
CA ARG A 141 -9.18 37.21 -4.88
C ARG A 141 -8.66 37.08 -6.32
N GLY A 142 -9.56 36.85 -7.28
CA GLY A 142 -9.22 36.79 -8.71
C GLY A 142 -8.93 35.39 -9.27
N LEU A 143 -8.94 34.34 -8.45
CA LEU A 143 -8.85 32.93 -8.88
C LEU A 143 -10.14 32.17 -8.54
N SER A 144 -10.49 31.20 -9.37
CA SER A 144 -11.65 30.33 -9.09
C SER A 144 -11.30 29.34 -7.97
N LEU A 145 -12.32 28.85 -7.24
CA LEU A 145 -12.13 27.83 -6.20
C LEU A 145 -11.46 26.56 -6.77
N LEU A 146 -11.74 26.22 -8.03
CA LEU A 146 -11.11 25.09 -8.69
C LEU A 146 -9.61 25.31 -8.88
N ASP A 147 -9.19 26.51 -9.28
CA ASP A 147 -7.77 26.83 -9.48
C ASP A 147 -7.00 26.78 -8.15
N LEU A 148 -7.60 27.31 -7.08
CA LEU A 148 -7.01 27.28 -5.74
C LEU A 148 -6.88 25.85 -5.18
N VAL A 149 -7.86 24.98 -5.47
CA VAL A 149 -7.80 23.56 -5.10
C VAL A 149 -6.74 22.83 -5.90
N GLN A 150 -6.57 23.13 -7.19
CA GLN A 150 -5.52 22.52 -8.00
C GLN A 150 -4.13 22.89 -7.48
N GLU A 151 -3.88 24.17 -7.17
CA GLU A 151 -2.62 24.63 -6.57
C GLU A 151 -2.33 23.97 -5.22
N GLY A 152 -3.34 23.86 -4.34
CA GLY A 152 -3.17 23.18 -3.06
C GLY A 152 -2.90 21.68 -3.19
N ASN A 153 -3.54 21.01 -4.17
CA ASN A 153 -3.30 19.59 -4.45
C ASN A 153 -1.89 19.35 -5.01
N ILE A 154 -1.35 20.27 -5.82
CA ILE A 154 0.04 20.23 -6.29
C ILE A 154 1.00 20.34 -5.10
N GLY A 155 0.70 21.19 -4.12
CA GLY A 155 1.53 21.33 -2.91
C GLY A 155 1.50 20.12 -1.96
N LEU A 156 0.56 19.18 -2.13
CA LEU A 156 0.45 17.96 -1.32
C LEU A 156 1.12 16.72 -1.94
N MET A 157 1.37 16.70 -3.25
CA MET A 157 2.01 15.58 -3.97
C MET A 157 3.53 15.59 -3.81
#